data_AF-A0A024QFA1-F1
#
_entry.id   AF-A0A024QFA1-F1
#
_cell.length_a   1.000
_cell.length_b   1.000
_cell.length_c   1.000
_cell.angle_alpha   90.00
_cell.angle_beta   90.00
_cell.angle_gamma   90.00
#
_symmetry.space_group_name_H-M   'P 1'
#
loop_
_entity.id
_entity.type
_entity.pdbx_description
1 polymer ?
#
loop_
_entity_poly.entity_id
_entity_poly.type
_entity_poly.pdbx_seq_one_letter_code
_entity_poly.pdbx_strand_id
1 'polypeptide(L)'
;MAIKSDLDLLVIFNGVLRTEASMELKSLSKELSLRYNYLVREVGLAVANYDYVINPENYYEQAFLKEICVCVHGEDLRERFGPYKLTSEIAVSFNGDIRDVFARTINRLEVASNKEFKTLIQNFARKLIRTYYSMVMERSQIWTTRLHEQSEVIINYLPHKEPIIHTLQNWIEESPTNREPVLELFQSEGSWVTENFEYEARIPYL
;
A
#
# COMPACT_ATOMS: atom_id res chain seq x y z
N MET A 1 5.07 -16.45 17.49
CA MET A 1 4.34 -15.27 16.98
C MET A 1 4.21 -15.43 15.48
N ALA A 2 3.02 -15.32 14.91
CA ALA A 2 2.89 -15.28 13.45
C ALA A 2 3.59 -14.00 12.94
N ILE A 3 4.36 -14.12 11.87
CA ILE A 3 5.06 -12.98 11.28
C ILE A 3 4.06 -12.19 10.45
N LYS A 4 3.90 -10.91 10.78
CA LYS A 4 2.79 -10.07 10.28
C LYS A 4 3.20 -8.99 9.29
N SER A 5 4.49 -8.74 9.11
CA SER A 5 4.98 -7.64 8.29
C SER A 5 5.91 -8.13 7.19
N ASP A 6 5.94 -7.37 6.10
CA ASP A 6 6.89 -7.51 5.02
C ASP A 6 8.08 -6.55 5.28
N LEU A 7 9.19 -6.76 4.57
CA LEU A 7 10.29 -5.81 4.49
C LEU A 7 10.37 -5.28 3.06
N ASP A 8 9.97 -4.03 2.86
CA ASP A 8 10.06 -3.36 1.57
C ASP A 8 11.33 -2.52 1.51
N LEU A 9 12.19 -2.79 0.53
CA LEU A 9 13.42 -2.04 0.27
C LEU A 9 13.35 -1.40 -1.12
N LEU A 10 13.71 -0.13 -1.20
CA LEU A 10 13.97 0.56 -2.46
C LEU A 10 15.48 0.65 -2.69
N VAL A 11 15.94 0.16 -3.84
CA VAL A 11 17.33 0.26 -4.27
C VAL A 11 17.43 1.25 -5.42
N ILE A 12 18.26 2.29 -5.24
CA ILE A 12 18.44 3.37 -6.21
C ILE A 12 19.78 3.21 -6.89
N PHE A 13 19.77 3.11 -8.23
CA PHE A 13 20.98 2.95 -9.04
C PHE A 13 21.30 4.20 -9.85
N ASN A 14 22.59 4.41 -10.09
CA ASN A 14 23.07 5.35 -11.11
C ASN A 14 22.86 4.72 -12.50
N GLY A 15 21.93 5.27 -13.28
CA GLY A 15 21.54 4.72 -14.58
C GLY A 15 20.39 3.70 -14.54
N VAL A 16 19.91 3.31 -15.72
CA VAL A 16 18.82 2.34 -15.86
C VAL A 16 19.38 0.92 -15.70
N LEU A 17 18.72 0.11 -14.87
CA LEU A 17 19.13 -1.26 -14.63
C LEU A 17 18.87 -2.13 -15.87
N ARG A 18 19.85 -2.96 -16.26
CA ARG A 18 19.69 -3.94 -17.34
C ARG A 18 18.73 -5.05 -16.94
N THR A 19 18.12 -5.71 -17.93
CA THR A 19 17.16 -6.79 -17.72
C THR A 19 17.75 -7.94 -16.91
N GLU A 20 19.02 -8.30 -17.13
CA GLU A 20 19.71 -9.37 -16.42
C GLU A 20 19.82 -9.07 -14.92
N ALA A 21 20.31 -7.87 -14.59
CA ALA A 21 20.41 -7.42 -13.19
C ALA A 21 19.03 -7.30 -12.52
N SER A 22 17.98 -6.93 -13.26
CA SER A 22 16.61 -6.94 -12.74
C SER A 22 16.13 -8.36 -12.38
N MET A 23 16.50 -9.37 -13.19
CA MET A 23 16.19 -10.76 -12.88
C MET A 23 16.97 -11.27 -11.66
N GLU A 24 18.24 -10.89 -11.52
CA GLU A 24 19.05 -11.20 -10.35
C GLU A 24 18.44 -10.63 -9.07
N LEU A 25 17.99 -9.37 -9.08
CA LEU A 25 17.31 -8.77 -7.93
C LEU A 25 16.00 -9.49 -7.57
N LYS A 26 15.22 -9.95 -8.56
CA LYS A 26 14.03 -10.77 -8.30
C LYS A 26 14.39 -12.11 -7.67
N SER A 27 15.49 -12.73 -8.08
CA SER A 27 15.99 -13.96 -7.45
C SER A 27 16.45 -13.69 -6.02
N LEU A 28 17.15 -12.59 -5.80
CA LEU A 28 17.63 -12.16 -4.48
C LEU A 28 16.47 -11.88 -3.52
N SER A 29 15.42 -11.19 -3.96
CA SER A 29 14.20 -10.97 -3.17
C SER A 29 13.60 -12.29 -2.68
N LYS A 30 13.50 -13.31 -3.54
CA LYS A 30 13.02 -14.65 -3.17
C LYS A 30 13.96 -15.34 -2.17
N GLU A 31 15.26 -15.29 -2.40
CA GLU A 31 16.27 -15.87 -1.50
C GLU A 31 16.20 -15.22 -0.11
N LEU A 32 16.15 -13.89 -0.04
CA LEU A 32 16.04 -13.14 1.20
C LEU A 32 14.72 -13.45 1.92
N SER A 33 13.61 -13.56 1.18
CA SER A 33 12.31 -13.93 1.75
C SER A 33 12.37 -15.32 2.39
N LEU A 34 13.02 -16.29 1.74
CA LEU A 34 13.23 -17.64 2.29
C LEU A 34 14.16 -17.62 3.51
N ARG A 35 15.26 -16.87 3.44
CA ARG A 35 16.28 -16.80 4.50
C ARG A 35 15.73 -16.12 5.76
N TYR A 36 14.94 -15.08 5.61
CA TYR A 36 14.42 -14.25 6.71
C TYR A 36 12.95 -14.49 7.02
N ASN A 37 12.38 -15.62 6.57
CA ASN A 37 10.99 -16.01 6.83
C ASN A 37 10.63 -16.21 8.31
N TYR A 38 11.61 -16.10 9.22
CA TYR A 38 11.45 -16.13 10.67
C TYR A 38 11.27 -14.72 11.28
N LEU A 39 11.51 -13.65 10.49
CA LEU A 39 11.34 -12.25 10.90
C LEU A 39 10.27 -11.53 10.09
N VAL A 40 10.22 -11.74 8.78
CA VAL A 40 9.32 -11.05 7.84
C VAL A 40 8.66 -12.06 6.90
N ARG A 41 7.46 -11.76 6.39
CA ARG A 41 6.76 -12.69 5.49
C ARG A 41 7.43 -12.73 4.11
N GLU A 42 7.82 -11.56 3.64
CA GLU A 42 8.44 -11.34 2.32
C GLU A 42 9.43 -10.18 2.41
N VAL A 43 10.46 -10.23 1.57
CA VAL A 43 11.39 -9.13 1.32
C VAL A 43 11.15 -8.62 -0.09
N GLY A 44 10.47 -7.48 -0.20
CA GLY A 44 10.24 -6.78 -1.46
C GLY A 44 11.45 -5.93 -1.84
N LEU A 45 11.90 -6.04 -3.10
CA LEU A 45 12.94 -5.19 -3.66
C LEU A 45 12.36 -4.37 -4.83
N ALA A 46 12.14 -3.08 -4.58
CA ALA A 46 11.83 -2.11 -5.62
C ALA A 46 13.13 -1.48 -6.15
N VAL A 47 13.11 -1.03 -7.39
CA VAL A 47 14.27 -0.42 -8.06
C VAL A 47 13.87 0.93 -8.63
N ALA A 48 14.72 1.93 -8.43
CA ALA A 48 14.59 3.23 -9.08
C ALA A 48 15.93 3.70 -9.63
N ASN A 49 15.86 4.63 -10.57
CA ASN A 49 17.02 5.34 -11.11
C ASN A 49 17.23 6.65 -10.33
N TYR A 50 18.49 7.00 -10.05
CA TYR A 50 18.84 8.21 -9.30
C TYR A 50 18.29 9.48 -9.97
N ASP A 51 18.52 9.66 -11.28
CA ASP A 51 18.09 10.84 -12.02
C ASP A 51 16.57 10.99 -12.02
N TYR A 52 15.83 9.87 -12.08
CA TYR A 52 14.39 9.87 -11.85
C TYR A 52 14.05 10.37 -10.45
N VAL A 53 14.63 9.76 -9.41
CA VAL A 53 14.28 10.09 -8.01
C VAL A 53 14.54 11.56 -7.68
N ILE A 54 15.65 12.13 -8.17
CA ILE A 54 15.99 13.54 -7.89
C ILE A 54 15.28 14.55 -8.82
N ASN A 55 14.63 14.11 -9.90
CA ASN A 55 13.91 15.01 -10.80
C ASN A 55 12.70 15.62 -10.05
N PRO A 56 12.60 16.96 -9.93
CA PRO A 56 11.48 17.64 -9.28
C PRO A 56 10.09 17.31 -9.84
N GLU A 57 9.99 16.78 -11.07
CA GLU A 57 8.73 16.31 -11.65
C GLU A 57 8.15 15.10 -10.87
N ASN A 58 8.99 14.34 -10.16
CA ASN A 58 8.58 13.17 -9.36
C ASN A 58 8.31 13.56 -7.90
N TYR A 59 7.60 14.67 -7.72
CA TYR A 59 7.34 15.30 -6.43
C TYR A 59 6.66 14.36 -5.41
N TYR A 60 5.71 13.54 -5.87
CA TYR A 60 4.94 12.65 -4.99
C TYR A 60 5.78 11.49 -4.46
N GLU A 61 6.63 10.90 -5.30
CA GLU A 61 7.59 9.87 -4.89
C GLU A 61 8.65 10.44 -3.95
N GLN A 62 9.10 11.67 -4.16
CA GLN A 62 10.01 12.34 -3.22
C GLN A 62 9.35 12.55 -1.86
N ALA A 63 8.06 12.94 -1.83
CA ALA A 63 7.30 13.03 -0.58
C ALA A 63 7.22 11.68 0.15
N PHE A 64 6.96 10.59 -0.59
CA PHE A 64 6.98 9.22 -0.04
C PHE A 64 8.33 8.89 0.59
N LEU A 65 9.43 9.16 -0.10
CA LEU A 65 10.78 8.89 0.40
C LEU A 65 11.12 9.75 1.62
N LYS A 66 10.74 11.02 1.61
CA LYS A 66 11.02 11.97 2.69
C LYS A 66 10.28 11.59 3.97
N GLU A 67 8.98 11.35 3.87
CA GLU A 67 8.08 11.34 5.03
C GLU A 67 7.87 9.94 5.62
N ILE A 68 7.95 8.87 4.80
CA ILE A 68 7.62 7.50 5.25
C ILE A 68 8.65 6.44 4.90
N CYS A 69 9.88 6.85 4.53
CA CYS A 69 11.02 5.96 4.36
C CYS A 69 12.20 6.34 5.26
N VAL A 70 13.09 5.37 5.47
CA VAL A 70 14.35 5.55 6.20
C VAL A 70 15.52 5.07 5.33
N CYS A 71 16.58 5.87 5.25
CA CYS A 71 17.81 5.43 4.60
C CYS A 71 18.54 4.45 5.52
N VAL A 72 18.83 3.25 4.99
CA VAL A 72 19.55 2.20 5.72
C VAL A 72 20.97 1.97 5.19
N HIS A 73 21.28 2.47 4.00
CA HIS A 73 22.59 2.36 3.37
C HIS A 73 22.78 3.39 2.25
N GLY A 74 24.00 3.92 2.10
CA GLY A 74 24.35 4.88 1.06
C GLY A 74 24.07 6.33 1.46
N GLU A 75 23.89 7.20 0.47
CA GLU A 75 23.52 8.60 0.66
C GLU A 75 22.05 8.73 1.05
N ASP A 76 21.74 9.52 2.08
CA ASP A 76 20.35 9.82 2.46
C ASP A 76 19.75 10.93 1.58
N LEU A 77 19.05 10.52 0.51
CA LEU A 77 18.43 11.47 -0.42
C LEU A 77 17.31 12.31 0.21
N ARG A 78 16.78 11.92 1.38
CA ARG A 78 15.74 12.70 2.07
C ARG A 78 16.23 14.08 2.46
N GLU A 79 17.54 14.26 2.64
CA GLU A 79 18.15 15.57 2.93
C GLU A 79 18.08 16.53 1.75
N ARG A 80 17.86 16.02 0.52
CA ARG A 80 17.73 16.81 -0.71
C ARG A 80 16.31 17.28 -0.99
N PHE A 81 15.34 16.74 -0.26
CA PHE A 81 13.92 17.02 -0.46
C PHE A 81 13.39 18.03 0.54
N GLY A 82 12.40 18.82 0.10
CA GLY A 82 11.73 19.82 0.93
C GLY A 82 10.83 19.20 2.01
N PRO A 83 10.29 20.01 2.93
CA PRO A 83 9.19 19.58 3.77
C PRO A 83 7.92 19.37 2.92
N TYR A 84 7.21 18.26 3.11
CA TYR A 84 5.97 18.01 2.38
C TYR A 84 4.76 18.19 3.29
N LYS A 85 3.80 18.99 2.82
CA LYS A 85 2.44 19.00 3.37
C LYS A 85 1.65 17.88 2.71
N LEU A 86 0.81 17.17 3.47
CA LEU A 86 -0.13 16.22 2.88
C LEU A 86 -1.15 16.96 2.03
N THR A 87 -1.15 16.67 0.73
CA THR A 87 -2.19 17.13 -0.21
C THR A 87 -2.95 15.92 -0.75
N SER A 88 -4.16 16.16 -1.27
CA SER A 88 -4.93 15.12 -1.95
C SER A 88 -4.16 14.50 -3.11
N GLU A 89 -3.36 15.26 -3.86
CA GLU A 89 -2.56 14.72 -4.95
C GLU A 89 -1.54 13.68 -4.48
N ILE A 90 -0.85 13.94 -3.36
CA ILE A 90 0.05 12.95 -2.74
C ILE A 90 -0.75 11.70 -2.35
N ALA A 91 -1.88 11.88 -1.67
CA ALA A 91 -2.68 10.76 -1.19
C ALA A 91 -3.22 9.91 -2.36
N VAL A 92 -3.67 10.57 -3.43
CA VAL A 92 -4.14 9.94 -4.67
C VAL A 92 -2.98 9.21 -5.37
N SER A 93 -1.78 9.79 -5.41
CA SER A 93 -0.62 9.14 -6.04
C SER A 93 -0.30 7.77 -5.42
N PHE A 94 -0.58 7.58 -4.12
CA PHE A 94 -0.26 6.32 -3.43
C PHE A 94 -1.27 5.20 -3.69
N ASN A 95 -2.54 5.53 -3.96
CA ASN A 95 -3.61 4.53 -4.04
C ASN A 95 -4.60 4.72 -5.20
N GLY A 96 -4.28 5.58 -6.17
CA GLY A 96 -5.10 5.87 -7.35
C GLY A 96 -5.27 4.69 -8.31
N ASP A 97 -4.45 3.64 -8.20
CA ASP A 97 -4.57 2.38 -8.93
C ASP A 97 -5.71 1.47 -8.43
N ILE A 98 -6.51 1.92 -7.46
CA ILE A 98 -7.56 1.10 -6.82
C ILE A 98 -8.53 0.47 -7.81
N ARG A 99 -8.93 1.17 -8.87
CA ARG A 99 -9.85 0.66 -9.90
C ARG A 99 -9.30 -0.62 -10.55
N ASP A 100 -8.04 -0.59 -10.95
CA ASP A 100 -7.38 -1.71 -11.61
C ASP A 100 -7.09 -2.85 -10.63
N VAL A 101 -6.70 -2.52 -9.39
CA VAL A 101 -6.49 -3.51 -8.33
C VAL A 101 -7.80 -4.23 -8.00
N PHE A 102 -8.90 -3.50 -7.89
CA PHE A 102 -10.22 -4.06 -7.63
C PHE A 102 -10.64 -5.03 -8.74
N ALA A 103 -10.61 -4.60 -9.99
CA ALA A 103 -10.98 -5.42 -11.13
C ALA A 103 -10.17 -6.72 -11.21
N ARG A 104 -8.84 -6.63 -11.05
CA ARG A 104 -7.97 -7.81 -11.03
C ARG A 104 -8.24 -8.73 -9.84
N THR A 105 -8.55 -8.16 -8.67
CA THR A 105 -8.77 -8.94 -7.45
C THR A 105 -10.05 -9.76 -7.53
N ILE A 106 -11.16 -9.16 -7.97
CA ILE A 106 -12.45 -9.87 -8.09
C ILE A 106 -12.33 -11.04 -9.04
N ASN A 107 -11.79 -10.82 -10.24
CA ASN A 107 -11.57 -11.89 -11.24
C ASN A 107 -10.75 -13.05 -10.68
N ARG A 108 -9.75 -12.77 -9.84
CA ARG A 108 -8.91 -13.82 -9.22
C ARG A 108 -9.63 -14.56 -8.10
N LEU A 109 -10.43 -13.86 -7.27
CA LEU A 109 -11.13 -14.47 -6.14
C LEU A 109 -12.13 -15.55 -6.59
N GLU A 110 -12.76 -15.38 -7.75
CA GLU A 110 -13.71 -16.33 -8.33
C GLU A 110 -13.08 -17.70 -8.62
N VAL A 111 -11.82 -17.71 -9.09
CA VAL A 111 -11.13 -18.93 -9.54
C VAL A 111 -10.00 -19.39 -8.59
N ALA A 112 -9.70 -18.62 -7.55
CA ALA A 112 -8.57 -18.87 -6.66
C ALA A 112 -8.66 -20.23 -5.95
N SER A 113 -7.52 -20.90 -5.77
CA SER A 113 -7.40 -21.99 -4.81
C SER A 113 -7.64 -21.50 -3.37
N ASN A 114 -7.91 -22.38 -2.40
CA ASN A 114 -8.15 -21.95 -1.00
C ASN A 114 -6.96 -21.16 -0.40
N LYS A 115 -5.73 -21.55 -0.72
CA LYS A 115 -4.52 -20.85 -0.27
C LYS A 115 -4.40 -19.46 -0.90
N GLU A 116 -4.64 -19.38 -2.20
CA GLU A 116 -4.62 -18.11 -2.93
C GLU A 116 -5.75 -17.19 -2.46
N PHE A 117 -6.95 -17.73 -2.26
CA PHE A 117 -8.13 -17.01 -1.78
C PHE A 117 -7.85 -16.29 -0.46
N LYS A 118 -7.26 -16.99 0.52
CA LYS A 118 -6.81 -16.39 1.77
C LYS A 118 -5.84 -15.22 1.54
N THR A 119 -4.85 -15.41 0.67
CA THR A 119 -3.84 -14.38 0.39
C THR A 119 -4.46 -13.15 -0.29
N LEU A 120 -5.40 -13.37 -1.22
CA LEU A 120 -6.14 -12.31 -1.90
C LEU A 120 -7.00 -11.50 -0.92
N ILE A 121 -7.70 -12.16 0.01
CA ILE A 121 -8.46 -11.48 1.07
C ILE A 121 -7.55 -10.55 1.86
N GLN A 122 -6.45 -11.07 2.38
CA GLN A 122 -5.54 -10.29 3.21
C GLN A 122 -4.94 -9.10 2.47
N ASN A 123 -4.57 -9.29 1.20
CA ASN A 123 -3.98 -8.23 0.38
C ASN A 123 -5.00 -7.15 0.02
N PHE A 124 -6.21 -7.54 -0.38
CA PHE A 124 -7.24 -6.58 -0.76
C PHE A 124 -7.83 -5.84 0.45
N ALA A 125 -7.99 -6.51 1.60
CA ALA A 125 -8.37 -5.86 2.85
C ALA A 125 -7.37 -4.76 3.24
N ARG A 126 -6.06 -5.03 3.15
CA ARG A 126 -5.03 -3.99 3.35
C ARG A 126 -5.14 -2.86 2.33
N LYS A 127 -5.39 -3.20 1.05
CA LYS A 127 -5.55 -2.19 -0.01
C LYS A 127 -6.75 -1.28 0.23
N LEU A 128 -7.89 -1.84 0.63
CA LEU A 128 -9.09 -1.07 0.95
C LEU A 128 -8.83 -0.12 2.13
N ILE A 129 -8.25 -0.61 3.24
CA ILE A 129 -7.89 0.25 4.39
C ILE A 129 -6.96 1.37 3.95
N ARG A 130 -5.90 1.08 3.21
CA ARG A 130 -4.95 2.12 2.72
C ARG A 130 -5.63 3.13 1.79
N THR A 131 -6.57 2.69 0.96
CA THR A 131 -7.33 3.56 0.05
C THR A 131 -8.28 4.48 0.84
N TYR A 132 -9.02 3.94 1.82
CA TYR A 132 -9.83 4.74 2.74
C TYR A 132 -9.00 5.76 3.50
N TYR A 133 -7.83 5.36 3.98
CA TYR A 133 -6.91 6.28 4.64
C TYR A 133 -6.45 7.40 3.71
N SER A 134 -6.08 7.08 2.46
CA SER A 134 -5.74 8.10 1.45
C SER A 134 -6.87 9.10 1.20
N MET A 135 -8.14 8.72 1.33
CA MET A 135 -9.27 9.66 1.22
C MET A 135 -9.29 10.73 2.33
N VAL A 136 -8.63 10.50 3.47
CA VAL A 136 -8.67 11.38 4.64
C VAL A 136 -7.29 11.95 5.02
N MET A 137 -6.24 11.62 4.25
CA MET A 137 -4.86 12.05 4.52
C MET A 137 -4.71 13.57 4.50
N GLU A 138 -5.29 14.27 3.52
CA GLU A 138 -5.23 15.75 3.48
C GLU A 138 -5.94 16.38 4.69
N ARG A 139 -7.10 15.85 5.10
CA ARG A 139 -7.84 16.40 6.25
C ARG A 139 -7.18 16.11 7.60
N SER A 140 -6.49 14.97 7.71
CA SER A 140 -5.83 14.56 8.95
C SER A 140 -4.43 15.13 9.13
N GLN A 141 -3.71 15.38 8.03
CA GLN A 141 -2.29 15.75 8.05
C GLN A 141 -1.40 14.76 8.84
N ILE A 142 -1.85 13.50 8.99
CA ILE A 142 -1.10 12.45 9.67
C ILE A 142 -0.38 11.61 8.61
N TRP A 143 0.93 11.42 8.77
CA TRP A 143 1.71 10.45 8.01
C TRP A 143 1.88 9.17 8.82
N THR A 144 1.37 8.04 8.31
CA THR A 144 1.65 6.73 8.93
C THR A 144 1.60 5.58 7.92
N THR A 145 2.46 4.59 8.13
CA THR A 145 2.47 3.31 7.41
C THR A 145 1.81 2.19 8.21
N ARG A 146 1.42 2.46 9.47
CA ARG A 146 0.87 1.47 10.39
C ARG A 146 -0.62 1.35 10.20
N LEU A 147 -1.05 0.15 9.81
CA LEU A 147 -2.45 -0.10 9.45
C LEU A 147 -3.45 0.21 10.58
N HIS A 148 -3.08 0.00 11.84
CA HIS A 148 -3.96 0.31 12.98
C HIS A 148 -4.16 1.82 13.15
N GLU A 149 -3.09 2.62 13.07
CA GLU A 149 -3.15 4.08 13.10
C GLU A 149 -3.98 4.61 11.91
N GLN A 150 -3.79 4.03 10.72
CA GLN A 150 -4.62 4.35 9.54
C GLN A 150 -6.11 4.10 9.81
N SER A 151 -6.45 2.95 10.41
CA SER A 151 -7.83 2.62 10.78
C SER A 151 -8.45 3.61 11.77
N GLU A 152 -7.70 4.05 12.78
CA GLU A 152 -8.17 5.06 13.74
C GLU A 152 -8.47 6.39 13.06
N VAL A 153 -7.60 6.84 12.15
CA VAL A 153 -7.84 8.05 11.35
C VAL A 153 -9.09 7.87 10.48
N ILE A 154 -9.26 6.73 9.81
CA ILE A 154 -10.45 6.48 8.99
C ILE A 154 -11.72 6.58 9.83
N ILE A 155 -11.77 5.93 11.00
CA ILE A 155 -12.96 5.91 11.85
C ILE A 155 -13.32 7.33 12.32
N ASN A 156 -12.32 8.17 12.63
CA ASN A 156 -12.56 9.56 13.03
C ASN A 156 -13.15 10.42 11.90
N TYR A 157 -12.72 10.22 10.65
CA TYR A 157 -13.12 11.06 9.51
C TYR A 157 -14.24 10.47 8.64
N LEU A 158 -14.45 9.15 8.69
CA LEU A 158 -15.47 8.38 7.97
C LEU A 158 -16.13 7.37 8.94
N PRO A 159 -16.84 7.82 9.98
CA PRO A 159 -17.38 6.94 11.03
C PRO A 159 -18.34 5.87 10.49
N HIS A 160 -19.05 6.15 9.40
CA HIS A 160 -19.92 5.17 8.74
C HIS A 160 -19.16 3.96 8.16
N LYS A 161 -17.84 4.04 7.99
CA LYS A 161 -16.98 2.93 7.53
C LYS A 161 -16.41 2.09 8.68
N GLU A 162 -16.61 2.47 9.95
CA GLU A 162 -16.08 1.75 11.11
C GLU A 162 -16.39 0.23 11.10
N PRO A 163 -17.63 -0.23 10.85
CA PRO A 163 -17.94 -1.66 10.80
C PRO A 163 -17.17 -2.40 9.70
N ILE A 164 -16.97 -1.74 8.56
CA ILE A 164 -16.19 -2.28 7.45
C ILE A 164 -14.72 -2.39 7.83
N ILE A 165 -14.15 -1.34 8.41
CA ILE A 165 -12.74 -1.33 8.84
C ILE A 165 -12.46 -2.45 9.83
N HIS A 166 -13.33 -2.67 10.82
CA HIS A 166 -13.19 -3.79 11.75
C HIS A 166 -13.28 -5.16 11.05
N THR A 167 -14.20 -5.30 10.09
CA THR A 167 -14.32 -6.54 9.30
C THR A 167 -13.04 -6.81 8.52
N LEU A 168 -12.47 -5.80 7.85
CA LEU A 168 -11.24 -5.92 7.08
C LEU A 168 -10.03 -6.23 7.97
N GLN A 169 -9.92 -5.60 9.15
CA GLN A 169 -8.89 -5.92 10.14
C GLN A 169 -8.97 -7.37 10.61
N ASN A 170 -10.18 -7.86 10.90
CA ASN A 170 -10.39 -9.25 11.29
C ASN A 170 -9.98 -10.21 10.16
N TRP A 171 -10.36 -9.93 8.91
CA TRP A 171 -10.02 -10.78 7.76
C TRP A 171 -8.53 -10.83 7.44
N ILE A 172 -7.77 -9.80 7.84
CA ILE A 172 -6.32 -9.79 7.74
C ILE A 172 -5.68 -10.82 8.68
N GLU A 173 -6.19 -10.92 9.91
CA GLU A 173 -5.70 -11.83 10.94
C GLU A 173 -6.23 -13.26 10.72
N GLU A 174 -7.54 -13.37 10.52
CA GLU A 174 -8.28 -14.60 10.34
C GLU A 174 -9.21 -14.48 9.14
N SER A 175 -8.68 -14.86 7.98
CA SER A 175 -9.45 -14.78 6.73
C SER A 175 -10.57 -15.82 6.72
N PRO A 176 -11.81 -15.43 6.38
CA PRO A 176 -12.93 -16.35 6.26
C PRO A 176 -12.70 -17.36 5.14
N THR A 177 -13.28 -18.55 5.31
CA THR A 177 -13.28 -19.60 4.29
C THR A 177 -14.49 -19.55 3.38
N ASN A 178 -15.60 -18.96 3.86
CA ASN A 178 -16.79 -18.77 3.04
C ASN A 178 -16.56 -17.64 2.03
N ARG A 179 -16.72 -17.96 0.74
CA ARG A 179 -16.39 -17.04 -0.35
C ARG A 179 -17.46 -16.01 -0.63
N GLU A 180 -18.73 -16.38 -0.44
CA GLU A 180 -19.88 -15.54 -0.78
C GLU A 180 -19.87 -14.19 -0.03
N PRO A 181 -19.78 -14.14 1.32
CA PRO A 181 -19.76 -12.86 2.05
C PRO A 181 -18.49 -12.04 1.76
N VAL A 182 -17.39 -12.69 1.38
CA VAL A 182 -16.16 -12.01 0.97
C VAL A 182 -16.35 -11.29 -0.36
N LEU A 183 -16.89 -12.00 -1.34
CA LEU A 183 -17.16 -11.45 -2.67
C LEU A 183 -18.18 -10.32 -2.58
N GLU A 184 -19.26 -10.49 -1.81
CA GLU A 184 -20.27 -9.46 -1.59
C GLU A 184 -19.67 -8.17 -1.00
N LEU A 185 -18.93 -8.29 0.11
CA LEU A 185 -18.28 -7.12 0.75
C LEU A 185 -17.28 -6.44 -0.20
N PHE A 186 -16.41 -7.22 -0.85
CA PHE A 186 -15.39 -6.67 -1.73
C PHE A 186 -15.96 -6.06 -3.00
N GLN A 187 -17.05 -6.61 -3.55
CA GLN A 187 -17.76 -5.99 -4.68
C GLN A 187 -18.40 -4.67 -4.26
N SER A 188 -19.11 -4.64 -3.13
CA SER A 188 -19.75 -3.44 -2.60
C SER A 188 -18.72 -2.35 -2.31
N GLU A 189 -17.74 -2.65 -1.44
CA GLU A 189 -16.76 -1.67 -1.00
C GLU A 189 -15.76 -1.31 -2.11
N GLY A 190 -15.38 -2.29 -2.94
CA GLY A 190 -14.49 -2.07 -4.10
C GLY A 190 -15.12 -1.14 -5.14
N SER A 191 -16.42 -1.28 -5.41
CA SER A 191 -17.16 -0.37 -6.30
C SER A 191 -17.25 1.02 -5.67
N TRP A 192 -17.63 1.10 -4.38
CA TRP A 192 -17.75 2.37 -3.67
C TRP A 192 -16.44 3.15 -3.67
N VAL A 193 -15.30 2.53 -3.31
CA VAL A 193 -14.01 3.23 -3.31
C VAL A 193 -13.62 3.67 -4.71
N THR A 194 -13.88 2.84 -5.72
CA THR A 194 -13.55 3.16 -7.11
C THR A 194 -14.32 4.37 -7.64
N GLU A 195 -15.54 4.58 -7.18
CA GLU A 195 -16.40 5.70 -7.56
C GLU A 195 -16.12 6.98 -6.76
N ASN A 196 -15.77 6.84 -5.47
CA ASN A 196 -15.73 7.98 -4.55
C ASN A 196 -14.29 8.45 -4.22
N PHE A 197 -13.25 7.67 -4.54
CA PHE A 197 -11.88 7.92 -4.06
C PHE A 197 -11.37 9.33 -4.33
N GLU A 198 -11.43 9.80 -5.59
CA GLU A 198 -10.91 11.12 -5.94
C GLU A 198 -11.72 12.26 -5.32
N TYR A 199 -13.05 12.10 -5.23
CA TYR A 199 -13.92 13.09 -4.61
C TYR A 199 -13.61 13.20 -3.12
N GLU A 200 -13.62 12.08 -2.41
CA GLU A 200 -13.38 12.02 -0.96
C GLU A 200 -11.99 12.52 -0.59
N ALA A 201 -10.96 12.17 -1.37
CA ALA A 201 -9.59 12.65 -1.16
C ALA A 201 -9.49 14.17 -1.23
N ARG A 202 -10.31 14.83 -2.07
CA ARG A 202 -10.26 16.27 -2.34
C ARG A 202 -11.22 17.10 -1.48
N ILE A 203 -11.98 16.49 -0.57
CA ILE A 203 -12.82 17.26 0.36
C ILE A 203 -11.90 18.03 1.33
N PRO A 204 -11.94 19.38 1.32
CA PRO A 204 -11.09 20.19 2.17
C PRO A 204 -11.51 20.08 3.64
N TYR A 205 -10.57 20.39 4.55
CA TYR A 205 -10.91 20.62 5.96
C TYR A 205 -11.61 21.99 6.08
N LEU A 206 -12.83 22.02 6.64
CA LEU A 206 -13.57 23.25 6.92
C LEU A 206 -12.98 24.03 8.10
#